data_AF-A0A6I1N6J5-F1
#
_entry.id   AF-A0A6I1N6J5-F1
#
_cell.length_a   1.000
_cell.length_b   1.000
_cell.length_c   1.000
_cell.angle_alpha   90.00
_cell.angle_beta   90.00
_cell.angle_gamma   90.00
#
_symmetry.space_group_name_H-M   'P 1'
#
loop_
_entity.id
_entity.type
_entity.pdbx_description
1 polymer ?
#
loop_
_entity_poly.entity_id
_entity_poly.type
_entity_poly.pdbx_seq_one_letter_code
_entity_poly.pdbx_strand_id
1 'polypeptide(L)'
;MQIKSGISYRHGGDYRIPLSKADFEYWSESTVPMIGIVYDPDDRLFRWVNITQYILGLSGPPGSYIPVDGKAVLSFASLRGEFTASVKSTNVGFRRHPLAQLCDGSTEAQHHGIMDCFILGRADPRLFFGLRYMLFQLDPSVFEIGVVALAHLTPHIQIFFGETKNGSQRK
;
A
#
# COMPACT_ATOMS: atom_id res chain seq x y z
N MET A 1 -6.17 -0.92 -0.08
CA MET A 1 -7.25 -1.44 -0.96
C MET A 1 -8.56 -1.39 -0.19
N GLN A 2 -9.67 -1.11 -0.87
CA GLN A 2 -11.01 -1.08 -0.31
C GLN A 2 -11.91 -2.07 -1.05
N ILE A 3 -12.57 -2.97 -0.32
CA ILE A 3 -13.42 -4.02 -0.90
C ILE A 3 -14.85 -3.84 -0.39
N LYS A 4 -15.81 -3.81 -1.31
CA LYS A 4 -17.25 -3.77 -1.04
C LYS A 4 -17.93 -4.97 -1.70
N SER A 5 -19.00 -5.46 -1.09
CA SER A 5 -19.73 -6.64 -1.57
C SER A 5 -21.23 -6.44 -1.38
N GLY A 6 -22.00 -6.72 -2.42
CA GLY A 6 -23.46 -6.72 -2.37
C GLY A 6 -24.13 -5.93 -3.48
N ILE A 7 -25.39 -6.28 -3.76
CA ILE A 7 -26.20 -5.67 -4.81
C ILE A 7 -26.49 -4.17 -4.56
N SER A 8 -26.39 -3.71 -3.31
CA SER A 8 -26.59 -2.30 -2.94
C SER A 8 -25.56 -1.35 -3.55
N TYR A 9 -24.43 -1.88 -4.04
CA TYR A 9 -23.41 -1.11 -4.74
C TYR A 9 -23.64 -1.04 -6.25
N ARG A 10 -24.62 -1.79 -6.80
CA ARG A 10 -24.97 -1.77 -8.23
C ARG A 10 -25.92 -0.61 -8.53
N HIS A 11 -25.64 0.12 -9.59
CA HIS A 11 -26.48 1.25 -10.03
C HIS A 11 -26.44 1.41 -11.55
N GLY A 12 -27.57 1.13 -12.22
CA GLY A 12 -27.73 1.38 -13.66
C GLY A 12 -26.81 0.56 -14.57
N GLY A 13 -26.37 -0.63 -14.13
CA GLY A 13 -25.42 -1.48 -14.86
C GLY A 13 -23.95 -1.29 -14.45
N ASP A 14 -23.66 -0.20 -13.75
CA ASP A 14 -22.36 0.09 -13.14
C ASP A 14 -22.39 -0.13 -11.63
N TYR A 15 -21.28 0.21 -10.97
CA TYR A 15 -21.14 0.11 -9.52
C TYR A 15 -20.65 1.41 -8.91
N ARG A 16 -20.88 1.57 -7.60
CA ARG A 16 -20.50 2.77 -6.85
C ARG A 16 -19.92 2.40 -5.50
N ILE A 17 -18.78 2.98 -5.16
CA ILE A 17 -18.21 2.89 -3.81
C ILE A 17 -18.55 4.19 -3.07
N PRO A 18 -19.20 4.14 -1.89
CA PRO A 18 -19.44 5.33 -1.08
C PRO A 18 -18.14 6.07 -0.77
N LEU A 19 -18.18 7.40 -0.90
CA LEU A 19 -17.06 8.29 -0.62
C LEU A 19 -17.51 9.31 0.42
N SER A 20 -17.19 9.05 1.68
CA SER A 20 -17.35 10.05 2.73
C SER A 20 -16.21 11.07 2.69
N LYS A 21 -16.36 12.18 3.43
CA LYS A 21 -15.29 13.17 3.58
C LYS A 21 -14.04 12.54 4.21
N ALA A 22 -14.21 11.72 5.24
CA ALA A 22 -13.12 11.02 5.90
C ALA A 22 -12.43 10.00 4.97
N ASP A 23 -13.21 9.26 4.16
CA ASP A 23 -12.65 8.36 3.14
C ASP A 23 -11.82 9.14 2.12
N PHE A 24 -12.33 10.30 1.67
CA PHE A 24 -11.62 11.15 0.72
C PHE A 24 -10.30 11.67 1.31
N GLU A 25 -10.32 12.23 2.52
CA GLU A 25 -9.12 12.70 3.22
C GLU A 25 -8.11 11.56 3.33
N TYR A 26 -8.51 10.42 3.91
CA TYR A 26 -7.65 9.25 4.09
C TYR A 26 -7.07 8.70 2.78
N TRP A 27 -7.88 8.56 1.71
CA TRP A 27 -7.40 8.03 0.43
C TRP A 27 -6.55 9.04 -0.35
N SER A 28 -6.79 10.34 -0.18
CA SER A 28 -6.03 11.41 -0.83
C SER A 28 -4.63 11.61 -0.23
N GLU A 29 -4.46 11.21 1.02
CA GLU A 29 -3.21 11.26 1.78
C GLU A 29 -2.38 9.98 1.62
N SER A 30 -2.95 8.92 1.03
CA SER A 30 -2.24 7.66 0.83
C SER A 30 -1.00 7.81 -0.06
N THR A 31 0.10 7.23 0.40
CA THR A 31 1.41 7.13 -0.28
C THR A 31 1.52 5.93 -1.20
N VAL A 32 0.50 5.07 -1.23
CA VAL A 32 0.43 3.91 -2.11
C VAL A 32 -0.84 3.99 -2.94
N PRO A 33 -0.86 3.42 -4.16
CA PRO A 33 -2.08 3.38 -4.97
C PRO A 33 -3.23 2.68 -4.24
N MET A 34 -4.31 3.42 -4.03
CA MET A 34 -5.57 2.93 -3.48
C MET A 34 -6.45 2.39 -4.59
N ILE A 35 -6.88 1.14 -4.41
CA ILE A 35 -7.71 0.38 -5.34
C ILE A 35 -9.04 0.05 -4.67
N GLY A 36 -10.13 0.28 -5.39
CA GLY A 36 -11.48 -0.11 -5.01
C GLY A 36 -11.90 -1.38 -5.74
N ILE A 37 -12.55 -2.29 -5.04
CA ILE A 37 -13.12 -3.53 -5.60
C ILE A 37 -14.57 -3.66 -5.15
N VAL A 38 -15.46 -3.99 -6.07
CA VAL A 38 -16.86 -4.32 -5.80
C VAL A 38 -17.14 -5.74 -6.26
N TYR A 39 -17.67 -6.57 -5.36
CA TYR A 39 -18.18 -7.91 -5.69
C TYR A 39 -19.71 -7.87 -5.83
N ASP A 40 -20.23 -8.31 -6.98
CA ASP A 40 -21.67 -8.52 -7.18
C ASP A 40 -22.01 -10.00 -6.94
N PRO A 41 -22.84 -10.33 -5.94
CA PRO A 41 -23.23 -11.72 -5.69
C PRO A 41 -24.14 -12.33 -6.75
N ASP A 42 -24.84 -11.52 -7.57
CA ASP A 42 -25.77 -12.01 -8.60
C ASP A 42 -25.01 -12.66 -9.76
N ASP A 43 -23.97 -11.99 -10.26
CA ASP A 43 -23.13 -12.50 -11.35
C ASP A 43 -21.80 -13.11 -10.88
N ARG A 44 -21.48 -12.97 -9.59
CA ARG A 44 -20.28 -13.49 -8.92
C ARG A 44 -18.97 -12.94 -9.48
N LEU A 45 -19.01 -11.72 -10.00
CA LEU A 45 -17.83 -11.09 -10.58
C LEU A 45 -17.32 -9.95 -9.69
N PHE A 46 -16.00 -9.74 -9.74
CA PHE A 46 -15.33 -8.60 -9.15
C PHE A 46 -15.18 -7.48 -10.17
N ARG A 47 -15.49 -6.25 -9.80
CA ARG A 47 -15.25 -5.02 -10.57
C ARG A 47 -14.23 -4.19 -9.83
N TRP A 48 -13.35 -3.48 -10.53
CA TRP A 48 -12.30 -2.70 -9.90
C TRP A 48 -12.19 -1.27 -10.43
N VAL A 49 -11.65 -0.38 -9.60
CA VAL A 49 -11.33 1.00 -9.95
C VAL A 49 -10.04 1.42 -9.26
N ASN A 50 -9.26 2.29 -9.92
CA ASN A 50 -8.14 2.96 -9.28
C ASN A 50 -8.63 4.24 -8.57
N ILE A 51 -8.78 4.14 -7.24
CA ILE A 51 -9.27 5.24 -6.39
C ILE A 51 -8.28 6.41 -6.41
N THR A 52 -6.97 6.14 -6.35
CA THR A 52 -5.96 7.20 -6.37
C THR A 52 -6.01 7.98 -7.67
N GLN A 53 -6.08 7.30 -8.81
CA GLN A 53 -6.20 7.95 -10.11
C GLN A 53 -7.49 8.76 -10.23
N TYR A 54 -8.61 8.23 -9.72
CA TYR A 54 -9.88 8.96 -9.66
C TYR A 54 -9.76 10.26 -8.85
N ILE A 55 -9.24 10.18 -7.61
CA ILE A 55 -9.07 11.33 -6.71
C ILE A 55 -8.14 12.38 -7.32
N LEU A 56 -7.01 11.97 -7.90
CA LEU A 56 -6.05 12.89 -8.53
C LEU A 56 -6.60 13.55 -9.79
N GLY A 57 -7.59 12.94 -10.45
CA GLY A 57 -8.25 13.49 -11.62
C GLY A 57 -9.36 14.51 -11.32
N LEU A 58 -9.74 14.70 -10.04
CA LEU A 58 -10.80 15.64 -9.68
C LEU A 58 -10.32 17.09 -9.82
N SER A 59 -11.09 17.90 -10.55
CA SER A 59 -10.89 19.36 -10.65
C SER A 59 -11.76 20.16 -9.67
N GLY A 60 -12.48 19.48 -8.76
CA GLY A 60 -13.44 20.08 -7.84
C GLY A 60 -13.69 19.19 -6.61
N PRO A 61 -14.67 19.54 -5.76
CA PRO A 61 -14.98 18.76 -4.57
C PRO A 61 -15.42 17.33 -4.96
N PRO A 62 -15.10 16.32 -4.13
CA PRO A 62 -15.49 14.94 -4.41
C PRO A 62 -17.02 14.80 -4.39
N GLY A 63 -17.55 14.00 -5.32
CA GLY A 63 -18.93 13.51 -5.20
C GLY A 63 -19.08 12.53 -4.03
N SER A 64 -20.31 12.13 -3.72
CA SER A 64 -20.59 11.17 -2.62
C SER A 64 -20.22 9.72 -2.93
N TYR A 65 -19.79 9.43 -4.15
CA TYR A 65 -19.44 8.09 -4.61
C TYR A 65 -18.31 8.11 -5.62
N ILE A 66 -17.54 7.02 -5.66
CA ILE A 66 -16.60 6.70 -6.74
C ILE A 66 -17.30 5.78 -7.74
N PRO A 67 -17.41 6.16 -9.03
CA PRO A 67 -17.96 5.30 -10.06
C PRO A 67 -17.01 4.14 -10.36
N VAL A 68 -17.57 2.96 -10.59
CA VAL A 68 -16.86 1.75 -10.98
C VAL A 68 -17.56 1.18 -12.21
N ASP A 69 -16.86 1.14 -13.34
CA ASP A 69 -17.39 0.64 -14.61
C ASP A 69 -17.78 -0.84 -14.46
N GLY A 70 -19.02 -1.18 -14.83
CA GLY A 70 -19.52 -2.54 -14.80
C GLY A 70 -18.74 -3.52 -15.70
N LYS A 71 -18.04 -2.99 -16.71
CA LYS A 71 -17.17 -3.76 -17.62
C LYS A 71 -15.76 -3.96 -17.09
N ALA A 72 -15.33 -3.23 -16.06
CA ALA A 72 -14.01 -3.33 -15.47
C ALA A 72 -13.88 -4.59 -14.58
N VAL A 73 -14.05 -5.76 -15.18
CA VAL A 73 -14.01 -7.06 -14.47
C VAL A 73 -12.58 -7.39 -14.06
N LEU A 74 -12.39 -7.70 -12.78
CA LEU A 74 -11.11 -8.18 -12.25
C LEU A 74 -10.99 -9.69 -12.51
N SER A 75 -10.31 -10.02 -13.61
CA SER A 75 -10.00 -11.37 -14.06
C SER A 75 -8.48 -11.57 -14.04
N PHE A 76 -8.00 -12.80 -14.21
CA PHE A 76 -6.56 -13.05 -14.32
C PHE A 76 -5.90 -12.27 -15.48
N ALA A 77 -6.63 -12.06 -16.59
CA ALA A 77 -6.13 -11.30 -17.73
C ALA A 77 -6.02 -9.81 -17.41
N SER A 78 -7.09 -9.19 -16.88
CA SER A 78 -7.08 -7.77 -16.51
C SER A 78 -6.12 -7.49 -15.35
N LEU A 79 -5.96 -8.42 -14.40
CA LEU A 79 -4.97 -8.33 -13.33
C LEU A 79 -3.54 -8.16 -13.87
N ARG A 80 -3.15 -8.98 -14.86
CA ARG A 80 -1.80 -8.94 -15.46
C ARG A 80 -1.63 -7.79 -16.46
N GLY A 81 -2.72 -7.30 -17.03
CA GLY A 81 -2.75 -6.21 -17.99
C GLY A 81 -3.13 -4.87 -17.36
N GLU A 82 -4.37 -4.44 -17.63
CA GLU A 82 -4.90 -3.11 -17.31
C GLU A 82 -4.76 -2.72 -15.85
N PHE A 83 -5.01 -3.64 -14.92
CA PHE A 83 -4.88 -3.40 -13.48
C PHE A 83 -3.44 -3.07 -13.10
N THR A 84 -2.50 -3.96 -13.46
CA THR A 84 -1.09 -3.77 -13.15
C THR A 84 -0.55 -2.51 -13.83
N ALA A 85 -0.97 -2.23 -15.06
CA ALA A 85 -0.60 -1.01 -15.77
C ALA A 85 -1.10 0.25 -15.04
N SER A 86 -2.37 0.29 -14.63
CA SER A 86 -2.96 1.41 -13.89
C SER A 86 -2.28 1.66 -12.54
N VAL A 87 -1.99 0.59 -11.80
CA VAL A 87 -1.25 0.68 -10.52
C VAL A 87 0.14 1.26 -10.75
N LYS A 88 0.88 0.76 -11.75
CA LYS A 88 2.25 1.22 -12.06
C LYS A 88 2.31 2.65 -12.59
N SER A 89 1.31 3.08 -13.36
CA SER A 89 1.25 4.46 -13.88
C SER A 89 0.84 5.48 -12.83
N THR A 90 0.32 5.03 -11.68
CA THR A 90 -0.13 5.93 -10.61
C THR A 90 1.08 6.55 -9.92
N ASN A 91 1.38 7.81 -10.25
CA ASN A 91 2.42 8.58 -9.59
C ASN A 91 1.85 9.26 -8.34
N VAL A 92 2.13 8.68 -7.18
CA VAL A 92 1.95 9.34 -5.88
C VAL A 92 3.06 10.39 -5.72
N GLY A 93 2.73 11.66 -5.99
CA GLY A 93 3.71 12.75 -6.12
C GLY A 93 4.71 12.93 -4.96
N PHE A 94 5.78 13.71 -5.19
CA PHE A 94 6.98 13.78 -4.32
C PHE A 94 6.74 14.05 -2.82
N ARG A 95 5.72 14.85 -2.44
CA ARG A 95 5.36 15.05 -1.01
C ARG A 95 4.85 13.79 -0.32
N ARG A 96 4.45 12.79 -1.10
CA ARG A 96 3.97 11.47 -0.66
C ARG A 96 5.07 10.40 -0.77
N HIS A 97 6.30 10.78 -1.10
CA HIS A 97 7.42 9.86 -1.11
C HIS A 97 7.78 9.50 0.34
N PRO A 98 7.99 8.22 0.69
CA PRO A 98 8.23 7.81 2.08
C PRO A 98 9.34 8.59 2.76
N LEU A 99 10.46 8.80 2.04
CA LEU A 99 11.58 9.59 2.55
C LEU A 99 11.28 11.08 2.73
N ALA A 100 10.36 11.65 1.94
CA ALA A 100 9.96 13.05 2.13
C ALA A 100 9.12 13.20 3.41
N GLN A 101 8.31 12.19 3.75
CA GLN A 101 7.54 12.17 5.01
C GLN A 101 8.43 12.02 6.25
N LEU A 102 9.56 11.32 6.15
CA LEU A 102 10.54 11.27 7.23
C LEU A 102 11.16 12.65 7.54
N CYS A 103 11.21 13.54 6.55
CA CYS A 103 11.67 14.91 6.72
C CYS A 103 10.57 15.86 7.20
N ASP A 104 9.33 15.38 7.34
CA ASP A 104 8.24 16.19 7.90
C ASP A 104 8.46 16.39 9.41
N GLY A 105 8.05 17.53 9.92
CA GLY A 105 8.21 17.88 11.35
C GLY A 105 7.18 17.20 12.26
N SER A 106 6.16 16.53 11.73
CA SER A 106 5.14 15.86 12.51
C SER A 106 5.49 14.39 12.78
N THR A 107 5.32 13.98 14.04
CA THR A 107 5.49 12.58 14.47
C THR A 107 4.65 11.61 13.65
N GLU A 108 3.41 11.99 13.32
CA GLU A 108 2.49 11.17 12.55
C GLU A 108 2.96 10.94 11.11
N ALA A 109 3.44 11.98 10.43
CA ALA A 109 4.00 11.84 9.08
C ALA A 109 5.28 10.98 9.09
N GLN A 110 6.15 11.16 10.08
CA GLN A 110 7.34 10.32 10.20
C GLN A 110 6.97 8.86 10.46
N HIS A 111 5.97 8.58 11.30
CA HIS A 111 5.46 7.23 11.52
C HIS A 111 4.96 6.58 10.21
N HIS A 112 4.14 7.31 9.43
CA HIS A 112 3.70 6.83 8.12
C HIS A 112 4.87 6.59 7.16
N GLY A 113 5.82 7.53 7.09
CA GLY A 113 7.01 7.40 6.26
C GLY A 113 7.86 6.18 6.59
N ILE A 114 8.02 5.83 7.88
CA ILE A 114 8.72 4.62 8.32
C ILE A 114 8.00 3.37 7.83
N MET A 115 6.67 3.31 8.01
CA MET A 115 5.86 2.17 7.62
C MET A 115 5.84 1.99 6.10
N ASP A 116 5.80 3.09 5.34
CA ASP A 116 5.87 3.04 3.89
C ASP A 116 7.25 2.62 3.40
N CYS A 117 8.33 3.10 4.02
CA CYS A 117 9.66 2.57 3.77
C CYS A 117 9.72 1.06 4.04
N PHE A 118 9.05 0.59 5.10
CA PHE A 118 8.98 -0.83 5.42
C PHE A 118 8.24 -1.68 4.38
N ILE A 119 7.08 -1.20 3.92
CA ILE A 119 6.24 -1.90 2.96
C ILE A 119 6.90 -1.88 1.58
N LEU A 120 7.26 -0.70 1.09
CA LEU A 120 7.78 -0.48 -0.26
C LEU A 120 9.24 -0.88 -0.40
N GLY A 121 10.01 -0.83 0.68
CA GLY A 121 11.44 -1.14 0.67
C GLY A 121 11.77 -2.57 0.22
N ARG A 122 10.80 -3.50 0.36
CA ARG A 122 10.92 -4.88 -0.14
C ARG A 122 11.02 -4.95 -1.66
N ALA A 123 10.41 -3.99 -2.36
CA ALA A 123 10.50 -3.86 -3.81
C ALA A 123 11.60 -2.87 -4.22
N ASP A 124 11.88 -1.86 -3.39
CA ASP A 124 12.92 -0.86 -3.63
C ASP A 124 13.83 -0.65 -2.39
N PRO A 125 15.01 -1.31 -2.33
CA PRO A 125 15.88 -1.23 -1.16
C PRO A 125 16.42 0.18 -0.87
N ARG A 126 16.32 1.13 -1.81
CA ARG A 126 16.75 2.52 -1.60
C ARG A 126 15.96 3.20 -0.48
N LEU A 127 14.71 2.80 -0.27
CA LEU A 127 13.89 3.32 0.83
C LEU A 127 14.44 2.90 2.20
N PHE A 128 15.02 1.70 2.32
CA PHE A 128 15.68 1.27 3.55
C PHE A 128 17.00 2.01 3.79
N PHE A 129 17.79 2.27 2.74
CA PHE A 129 18.98 3.09 2.88
C PHE A 129 18.63 4.52 3.32
N GLY A 130 17.58 5.10 2.75
CA GLY A 130 17.07 6.40 3.16
C GLY A 130 16.57 6.43 4.61
N LEU A 131 15.75 5.46 5.01
CA LEU A 131 15.29 5.32 6.40
C LEU A 131 16.46 5.17 7.37
N ARG A 132 17.45 4.32 7.05
CA ARG A 132 18.66 4.14 7.87
C ARG A 132 19.46 5.43 7.98
N TYR A 133 19.57 6.20 6.90
CA TYR A 133 20.29 7.47 6.90
C TYR A 133 19.58 8.53 7.75
N MET A 134 18.25 8.58 7.70
CA MET A 134 17.44 9.55 8.44
C MET A 134 17.08 9.11 9.86
N LEU A 135 17.48 7.91 10.28
CA LEU A 135 17.06 7.30 11.55
C LEU A 135 17.30 8.23 12.76
N PHE A 136 18.44 8.92 12.79
CA PHE A 136 18.78 9.85 13.88
C PHE A 136 18.13 11.23 13.77
N GLN A 137 17.42 11.51 12.68
CA GLN A 137 16.66 12.74 12.45
C GLN A 137 15.18 12.57 12.81
N LEU A 138 14.75 11.34 13.10
CA LEU A 138 13.40 11.04 13.53
C LEU A 138 13.11 11.63 14.90
N ASP A 139 11.85 11.95 15.13
CA ASP A 139 11.34 12.28 16.44
C ASP A 139 11.62 11.10 17.41
N PRO A 140 12.07 11.38 18.65
CA PRO A 140 12.40 10.33 19.62
C PRO A 140 11.28 9.31 19.84
N SER A 141 10.01 9.71 19.72
CA SER A 141 8.87 8.82 19.92
C SER A 141 8.67 7.77 18.81
N VAL A 142 9.22 7.99 17.61
CA VAL A 142 9.11 7.06 16.47
C VAL A 142 10.46 6.44 16.08
N PHE A 143 11.56 6.86 16.72
CA PHE A 143 12.90 6.30 16.54
C PHE A 143 12.92 4.78 16.70
N GLU A 144 12.31 4.27 17.78
CA GLU A 144 12.26 2.82 18.07
C GLU A 144 11.58 2.05 16.95
N ILE A 145 10.51 2.61 16.36
CA ILE A 145 9.78 2.01 15.25
C ILE A 145 10.67 1.93 14.01
N GLY A 146 11.45 2.98 13.73
CA GLY A 146 12.45 2.97 12.66
C GLY A 146 13.51 1.89 12.84
N VAL A 147 14.02 1.70 14.07
CA VAL A 147 14.97 0.64 14.40
C VAL A 147 14.35 -0.74 14.18
N VAL A 148 13.12 -0.95 14.68
CA VAL A 148 12.39 -2.21 14.51
C VAL A 148 12.17 -2.52 13.03
N ALA A 149 11.73 -1.54 12.23
CA ALA A 149 11.54 -1.71 10.80
C ALA A 149 12.82 -2.15 10.08
N LEU A 150 13.97 -1.56 10.43
CA LEU A 150 15.27 -1.92 9.86
C LEU A 150 15.80 -3.26 10.38
N ALA A 151 15.51 -3.64 11.62
CA ALA A 151 15.95 -4.92 12.20
C ALA A 151 15.36 -6.12 11.46
N HIS A 152 14.12 -6.00 10.97
CA HIS A 152 13.45 -7.02 10.16
C HIS A 152 14.05 -7.22 8.76
N LEU A 153 15.06 -6.42 8.38
CA LEU A 153 15.80 -6.58 7.11
C LEU A 153 16.97 -7.54 7.24
N THR A 154 17.39 -7.83 8.47
CA THR A 154 18.33 -8.92 8.69
C THR A 154 17.56 -10.22 8.54
N PRO A 155 18.02 -11.18 7.71
CA PRO A 155 17.51 -12.54 7.85
C PRO A 155 17.76 -12.90 9.31
N HIS A 156 16.69 -13.23 10.04
CA HIS A 156 16.80 -13.69 11.42
C HIS A 156 18.02 -14.59 11.49
N ILE A 157 19.01 -14.23 12.34
CA ILE A 157 20.14 -15.11 12.61
C ILE A 157 19.49 -16.43 12.98
N GLN A 158 19.50 -17.40 12.07
CA GLN A 158 19.26 -18.77 12.42
C GLN A 158 20.45 -19.08 13.30
N ILE A 159 20.25 -18.92 14.62
CA ILE A 159 21.09 -19.50 15.63
C ILE A 159 20.88 -20.99 15.43
N PHE A 160 21.57 -21.56 14.44
CA PHE A 160 21.80 -22.98 14.39
C PHE A 160 22.59 -23.27 15.66
N PHE A 161 21.86 -23.67 16.70
CA PHE A 161 22.44 -24.43 17.79
C PHE A 161 23.20 -25.56 17.13
N GLY A 162 24.52 -25.53 17.28
CA GLY A 162 25.41 -26.42 16.56
C GLY A 162 25.03 -27.87 16.82
N GLU A 163 24.70 -28.60 15.77
CA GLU A 163 25.09 -30.00 15.75
C GLU A 163 26.59 -30.01 15.51
N THR A 164 27.32 -30.13 16.62
CA THR A 164 28.71 -30.53 16.65
C THR A 164 28.90 -31.69 15.69
N LYS A 165 29.76 -31.48 14.69
CA LYS A 165 30.35 -32.56 13.90
C LYS A 165 31.04 -33.53 14.87
N ASN A 166 30.37 -34.61 15.26
CA ASN A 166 31.05 -35.76 15.82
C ASN A 166 31.58 -36.59 14.66
N GLY A 167 32.90 -36.52 14.49
CA GLY A 167 33.63 -37.32 13.53
C GLY A 167 33.45 -38.82 13.78
N SER A 168 33.45 -39.55 12.65
CA SER A 168 34.15 -40.81 12.45
C SER A 168 34.43 -41.66 13.70
N GLN A 169 33.75 -42.80 13.82
CA GLN A 169 34.47 -44.07 13.99
C GLN A 169 33.90 -45.17 13.10
N ARG A 170 34.84 -45.81 12.41
CA ARG A 170 34.72 -47.06 11.65
C ARG A 170 34.27 -48.21 12.55
N LYS A 171 33.36 -49.05 12.06
CA LYS A 171 33.61 -50.45 11.70
C LYS A 171 32.39 -51.02 10.96
#